data_AF-A0A3D3I1B8-F1
#
_entry.id   AF-A0A3D3I1B8-F1
#
_cell.length_a   1.000
_cell.length_b   1.000
_cell.length_c   1.000
_cell.angle_alpha   90.00
_cell.angle_beta   90.00
_cell.angle_gamma   90.00
#
_symmetry.space_group_name_H-M   'P 1'
#
loop_
_entity.id
_entity.type
_entity.pdbx_description
1 polymer ?
#
loop_
_entity_poly.entity_id
_entity_poly.type
_entity_poly.pdbx_seq_one_letter_code
_entity_poly.pdbx_strand_id
1 'polypeptide(L)'
;MLQIPSEVVVTDKLSECLDQHPADVLLDFTHFSSAPDHAMRAMKRGLAVVIGTSGLRQPDVRTLVQTCQETGQPCLLVPNFAIGAVLMMRFAEMA
;
A
#
# COMPACT_ATOMS: atom_id res chain seq x y z
N MET A 1 -22.76 3.32 -15.03
CA MET A 1 -21.91 2.14 -14.79
C MET A 1 -20.54 2.50 -15.35
N LEU A 2 -19.48 2.50 -14.52
CA LEU A 2 -18.14 2.84 -15.00
C LEU A 2 -17.72 1.78 -16.03
N GLN A 3 -17.44 2.20 -17.27
CA GLN A 3 -16.82 1.33 -18.26
C GLN A 3 -15.34 1.20 -17.90
N ILE A 4 -14.96 0.00 -17.50
CA ILE A 4 -13.57 -0.31 -17.18
C ILE A 4 -12.87 -0.65 -18.50
N PRO A 5 -11.72 -0.04 -18.83
CA PRO A 5 -10.96 -0.39 -20.03
C PRO A 5 -10.68 -1.90 -20.06
N SER A 6 -10.72 -2.51 -21.24
CA SER A 6 -10.55 -3.97 -21.41
C SER A 6 -9.22 -4.53 -20.91
N GLU A 7 -8.24 -3.66 -20.68
CA GLU A 7 -6.89 -3.98 -20.22
C GLU A 7 -6.79 -4.07 -18.69
N VAL A 8 -7.81 -3.64 -17.95
CA VAL A 8 -7.82 -3.66 -16.48
C VAL A 8 -8.57 -4.89 -15.97
N VAL A 9 -7.84 -5.78 -15.31
CA VAL A 9 -8.41 -6.96 -14.66
C VAL A 9 -9.05 -6.55 -13.33
N VAL A 10 -10.29 -6.98 -13.11
CA VAL A 10 -11.02 -6.76 -11.85
C VAL A 10 -11.34 -8.11 -11.23
N THR A 11 -10.90 -8.31 -9.99
CA THR A 11 -11.08 -9.53 -9.22
C THR A 11 -11.07 -9.20 -7.73
N ASP A 12 -11.72 -10.05 -6.93
CA ASP A 12 -11.73 -9.98 -5.47
C ASP A 12 -10.62 -10.83 -4.82
N LYS A 13 -9.80 -11.51 -5.63
CA LYS A 13 -8.74 -12.40 -5.16
C LYS A 13 -7.35 -11.84 -5.41
N LEU A 14 -6.83 -11.11 -4.42
CA LEU A 14 -5.52 -10.44 -4.53
C LEU A 14 -4.36 -11.38 -4.86
N SER A 15 -4.19 -12.52 -4.19
CA SER A 15 -3.05 -13.42 -4.45
C SER A 15 -3.06 -13.95 -5.87
N GLU A 16 -4.22 -14.45 -6.33
CA GLU A 16 -4.35 -14.99 -7.69
C GLU A 16 -4.03 -13.89 -8.72
N CYS A 17 -4.49 -12.65 -8.47
CA CYS A 17 -4.17 -11.50 -9.31
C CYS A 17 -2.66 -11.24 -9.38
N LEU A 18 -1.98 -11.14 -8.23
CA LEU A 18 -0.55 -10.88 -8.15
C LEU A 18 0.31 -12.01 -8.75
N ASP A 19 -0.17 -13.25 -8.69
CA ASP A 19 0.54 -14.42 -9.24
C ASP A 19 0.40 -14.51 -10.78
N GLN A 20 -0.73 -14.05 -11.33
CA GLN A 20 -1.03 -14.13 -12.77
C GLN A 20 -0.64 -12.86 -13.53
N HIS A 21 -0.60 -11.72 -12.85
CA HIS A 21 -0.36 -10.41 -13.43
C HIS A 21 0.83 -9.75 -12.72
N PRO A 22 2.03 -9.83 -13.30
CA PRO A 22 3.21 -9.18 -12.76
C PRO A 22 2.99 -7.67 -12.63
N ALA A 23 3.39 -7.10 -11.50
CA ALA A 23 3.36 -5.68 -11.23
C ALA A 23 4.58 -5.29 -10.40
N ASP A 24 4.98 -4.02 -10.47
CA ASP A 24 6.11 -3.50 -9.69
C ASP A 24 5.67 -2.95 -8.33
N VAL A 25 4.44 -2.43 -8.26
CA VAL A 25 3.93 -1.70 -7.09
C VAL A 25 2.48 -2.10 -6.79
N LEU A 26 2.19 -2.35 -5.52
CA LEU A 26 0.83 -2.42 -4.98
C LEU A 26 0.45 -1.05 -4.38
N LEU A 27 -0.65 -0.45 -4.85
CA LEU A 27 -1.33 0.66 -4.17
C LEU A 27 -2.53 0.13 -3.40
N ASP A 28 -2.51 0.24 -2.07
CA ASP A 28 -3.57 -0.24 -1.19
C ASP A 28 -4.37 0.93 -0.60
N PHE A 29 -5.66 0.98 -0.97
CA PHE A 29 -6.68 1.89 -0.42
C PHE A 29 -7.84 1.11 0.21
N THR A 30 -7.56 -0.10 0.71
CA THR A 30 -8.56 -1.00 1.29
C THR A 30 -8.83 -0.66 2.75
N HIS A 31 -9.63 -1.46 3.45
CA HIS A 31 -9.91 -1.24 4.87
C HIS A 31 -8.66 -1.50 5.72
N PHE A 32 -8.49 -0.77 6.83
CA PHE A 32 -7.26 -0.83 7.66
C PHE A 32 -6.97 -2.22 8.23
N SER A 33 -8.01 -3.05 8.38
CA SER A 33 -7.87 -4.44 8.83
C SER A 33 -7.23 -5.36 7.79
N SER A 34 -7.29 -5.00 6.51
CA SER A 34 -6.84 -5.84 5.39
C SER A 34 -5.50 -5.39 4.82
N ALA A 35 -5.23 -4.08 4.86
CA ALA A 35 -4.01 -3.49 4.29
C ALA A 35 -2.70 -4.17 4.77
N PRO A 36 -2.53 -4.57 6.05
CA PRO A 36 -1.33 -5.27 6.47
C PRO A 36 -1.12 -6.62 5.78
N ASP A 37 -2.18 -7.43 5.64
CA ASP A 37 -2.10 -8.73 4.95
C ASP A 37 -1.77 -8.57 3.46
N HIS A 38 -2.44 -7.62 2.80
CA HIS A 38 -2.19 -7.32 1.39
C HIS A 38 -0.74 -6.89 1.15
N ALA A 39 -0.25 -5.95 1.95
CA ALA A 39 1.12 -5.47 1.88
C ALA A 39 2.14 -6.60 2.08
N MET A 40 1.92 -7.47 3.08
CA MET A 40 2.79 -8.63 3.30
C MET A 40 2.80 -9.59 2.10
N ARG A 41 1.63 -9.87 1.52
CA ARG A 41 1.51 -10.77 0.36
C ARG A 41 2.19 -10.20 -0.89
N ALA A 42 2.14 -8.89 -1.08
CA ALA A 42 2.81 -8.19 -2.17
C ALA A 42 4.33 -8.14 -1.98
N MET A 43 4.81 -7.75 -0.79
CA MET A 43 6.26 -7.69 -0.51
C MET A 43 6.94 -9.06 -0.61
N LYS A 44 6.26 -10.13 -0.17
CA LYS A 44 6.76 -11.52 -0.34
C LYS A 44 6.87 -11.96 -1.80
N ARG A 45 6.18 -11.28 -2.71
CA ARG A 45 6.27 -11.47 -4.16
C ARG A 45 7.26 -10.50 -4.83
N GLY A 46 7.94 -9.67 -4.05
CA GLY A 46 8.94 -8.72 -4.56
C GLY A 46 8.36 -7.37 -4.99
N LEU A 47 7.13 -7.03 -4.62
CA LEU A 47 6.52 -5.75 -4.97
C LEU A 47 6.82 -4.69 -3.92
N ALA A 48 7.02 -3.46 -4.38
CA ALA A 48 6.93 -2.28 -3.54
C ALA A 48 5.47 -2.02 -3.14
N VAL A 49 5.24 -1.45 -1.96
CA VAL A 49 3.89 -1.18 -1.45
C VAL A 49 3.71 0.28 -1.08
N VAL A 50 2.55 0.84 -1.44
CA VAL A 50 2.09 2.15 -0.96
C VAL A 50 0.71 1.97 -0.33
N ILE A 51 0.58 2.29 0.96
CA ILE A 51 -0.69 2.19 1.70
C ILE A 51 -1.24 3.57 1.96
N GLY A 52 -2.44 3.85 1.44
CA GLY A 52 -3.17 5.10 1.64
C GLY A 52 -4.20 5.09 2.75
N THR A 53 -4.44 3.92 3.34
CA THR A 53 -5.47 3.73 4.35
C THR A 53 -5.02 4.27 5.70
N SER A 54 -5.89 5.08 6.33
CA SER A 54 -5.71 5.57 7.70
C SER A 54 -6.17 4.53 8.73
N GLY A 55 -5.75 4.70 10.00
CA GLY A 55 -6.22 3.84 11.10
C GLY A 55 -5.39 2.57 11.36
N LEU A 56 -4.25 2.40 10.69
CA LEU A 56 -3.26 1.38 11.07
C LEU A 56 -2.76 1.62 12.50
N ARG A 57 -2.69 0.55 13.29
CA ARG A 57 -2.22 0.61 14.68
C ARG A 57 -0.74 0.26 14.74
N GLN A 58 -0.12 0.59 15.88
CA GLN A 58 1.29 0.30 16.11
C GLN A 58 1.71 -1.17 15.87
N PRO A 59 0.91 -2.19 16.24
CA PRO A 59 1.25 -3.57 15.90
C PRO A 59 1.27 -3.83 14.39
N ASP A 60 0.33 -3.23 13.64
CA ASP A 60 0.26 -3.38 12.18
C ASP A 60 1.51 -2.78 11.54
N VAL A 61 1.92 -1.59 11.99
CA VAL A 61 3.14 -0.92 11.51
C VAL A 61 4.40 -1.74 11.83
N ARG A 62 4.51 -2.34 13.02
CA ARG A 62 5.65 -3.20 13.37
C ARG A 62 5.76 -4.42 12.46
N THR A 63 4.63 -5.06 12.17
CA THR A 63 4.57 -6.19 11.23
C THR A 63 5.03 -5.80 9.84
N LEU A 64 4.60 -4.63 9.35
CA LEU A 64 5.04 -4.10 8.04
C LEU A 64 6.54 -3.82 8.02
N VAL A 65 7.08 -3.17 9.06
CA VAL A 65 8.52 -2.90 9.18
C VAL A 65 9.33 -4.19 9.15
N GLN A 66 8.91 -5.21 9.91
CA GLN A 66 9.57 -6.52 9.90
C GLN A 66 9.53 -7.15 8.51
N THR A 67 8.38 -7.06 7.82
CA THR A 67 8.25 -7.63 6.47
C THR A 67 9.14 -6.91 5.45
N CYS A 68 9.29 -5.59 5.54
CA CYS A 68 10.25 -4.85 4.71
C CYS A 68 11.68 -5.34 4.94
N GLN A 69 12.07 -5.58 6.20
CA GLN A 69 13.40 -6.08 6.55
C GLN A 69 13.65 -7.50 6.02
N GLU A 70 12.64 -8.38 6.12
CA GLU A 70 12.73 -9.77 5.66
C GLU A 70 12.80 -9.88 4.14
N THR A 71 12.03 -9.06 3.42
CA THR A 71 11.87 -9.15 1.96
C THR A 71 12.80 -8.21 1.18
N GLY A 72 13.35 -7.20 1.85
CA GLY A 72 14.08 -6.11 1.20
C GLY A 72 13.19 -5.16 0.39
N GLN A 73 11.87 -5.32 0.44
CA GLN A 73 10.93 -4.49 -0.33
C GLN A 73 10.54 -3.21 0.42
N PRO A 74 10.39 -2.08 -0.30
CA PRO A 74 9.95 -0.83 0.32
C PRO A 74 8.43 -0.82 0.56
N CYS A 75 8.02 -0.24 1.68
CA CYS A 75 6.62 0.04 2.00
C CYS A 75 6.48 1.50 2.45
N LEU A 76 5.64 2.28 1.77
CA LEU A 76 5.34 3.66 2.10
C LEU A 76 3.94 3.77 2.71
N LEU A 77 3.86 4.27 3.94
CA LEU A 77 2.59 4.60 4.60
C LEU A 77 2.26 6.07 4.35
N VAL A 78 1.17 6.33 3.65
CA VAL A 78 0.78 7.67 3.20
C VAL A 78 -0.57 8.06 3.84
N PRO A 79 -0.57 8.73 5.00
CA PRO A 79 -1.81 9.18 5.63
C PRO A 79 -2.50 10.31 4.83
N ASN A 80 -1.78 10.97 3.91
CA ASN A 80 -2.30 12.01 3.04
C ASN A 80 -1.48 12.09 1.74
N PHE A 81 -2.13 11.89 0.58
CA PHE A 81 -1.49 12.00 -0.74
C PHE A 81 -1.45 13.43 -1.30
N ALA A 82 -2.17 14.37 -0.69
CA ALA A 82 -2.17 15.76 -1.14
C ALA A 82 -0.85 16.43 -0.76
N ILE A 83 0.06 16.54 -1.74
CA ILE A 83 1.40 17.10 -1.52
C ILE A 83 1.36 18.49 -0.91
N GLY A 84 0.39 19.34 -1.28
CA GLY A 84 0.24 20.68 -0.69
C GLY A 84 -0.06 20.64 0.82
N ALA A 85 -0.89 19.68 1.27
CA ALA A 85 -1.18 19.50 2.69
C ALA A 85 0.03 18.96 3.45
N VAL A 86 0.75 18.01 2.85
CA VAL A 86 2.00 17.47 3.44
C VAL A 86 3.07 18.56 3.57
N LEU A 87 3.25 19.38 2.54
CA LEU A 87 4.18 20.52 2.57
C LEU A 87 3.76 21.57 3.58
N MET A 88 2.46 21.88 3.68
CA MET A 88 1.93 22.80 4.70
C MET A 88 2.26 22.32 6.12
N MET A 89 1.99 21.04 6.43
CA MET A 89 2.34 20.47 7.74
C MET A 89 3.84 20.55 7.99
N ARG A 90 4.67 20.23 6.98
CA ARG A 90 6.12 20.29 7.10
C ARG A 90 6.64 21.70 7.36
N PHE A 91 6.10 22.72 6.68
CA PHE A 91 6.50 24.10 6.92
C PHE A 91 6.03 24.62 8.28
N ALA A 92 4.85 24.19 8.75
CA ALA A 92 4.37 24.55 10.08
C ALA A 92 5.24 23.97 11.21
N GLU A 93 5.82 22.79 11.04
CA GLU A 93 6.77 22.19 12.00
C GLU A 93 8.12 22.92 12.07
N MET A 94 8.49 23.64 11.01
CA MET A 94 9.79 24.30 10.87
C MET A 94 9.80 25.76 11.37
N ALA A 95 8.62 26.35 11.54
CA ALA A 95 8.44 27.71 12.05
C ALA A 95 8.43 27.73 13.58
#